data_AF-A0A6V8CEI0-F1
#
_entry.id   AF-A0A6V8CEI0-F1
#
_cell.length_a   1.000
_cell.length_b   1.000
_cell.length_c   1.000
_cell.angle_alpha   90.00
_cell.angle_beta   90.00
_cell.angle_gamma   90.00
#
_symmetry.space_group_name_H-M   'P 1'
#
loop_
_entity.id
_entity.type
_entity.pdbx_description
1 polymer ?
#
loop_
_entity_poly.entity_id
_entity_poly.type
_entity_poly.pdbx_seq_one_letter_code
_entity_poly.pdbx_strand_id
1 'polypeptide(L)'
;MVGTPLDLIPYVRGVQLILSGYSGYAKGKRIEVDKLVREEMIRAGGRVRSHMQNIHDTAFREDKIQEARAAKQCMEECDMLTNDVEKSVSGMEHAFFSGQRSPSNADLKKLIKHDHDVIEMITKAVNLANSAEHILATGEEDLLTVIRQTTQKVTSCRGFFGARNNVLNGLRKK
;
A
#
# COMPACT_ATOMS: atom_id res chain seq x y z
N MET A 1 20.79 -3.36 -6.87
CA MET A 1 19.73 -3.21 -5.84
C MET A 1 20.20 -2.22 -4.79
N VAL A 2 19.89 -0.94 -4.97
CA VAL A 2 20.16 0.07 -3.94
C VAL A 2 18.84 0.78 -3.70
N GLY A 3 18.10 0.33 -2.69
CA GLY A 3 17.00 1.14 -2.17
C GLY A 3 17.60 2.45 -1.69
N THR A 4 17.10 3.57 -2.20
CA THR A 4 17.67 4.87 -1.80
C THR A 4 17.43 5.06 -0.29
N PRO A 5 18.32 5.73 0.44
CA PRO A 5 18.13 6.02 1.87
C PRO A 5 16.77 6.71 2.16
N LEU A 6 16.24 7.46 1.18
CA LEU A 6 14.94 8.13 1.21
C LEU A 6 13.75 7.17 1.17
N ASP A 7 13.88 5.97 0.61
CA ASP A 7 12.82 4.95 0.59
C ASP A 7 12.81 4.08 1.86
N LEU A 8 13.98 3.93 2.49
CA LEU A 8 14.15 3.22 3.76
C LEU A 8 13.59 4.01 4.95
N ILE A 9 13.76 5.33 4.98
CA ILE A 9 13.33 6.17 6.11
C ILE A 9 11.81 6.08 6.36
N PRO A 10 10.93 6.15 5.34
CA PRO A 10 9.50 6.05 5.54
C PRO A 10 9.02 4.63 5.86
N TYR A 11 9.64 3.60 5.29
CA TYR A 11 9.35 2.21 5.63
C TYR A 11 9.69 1.93 7.10
N VAL A 12 10.87 2.33 7.56
CA VAL A 12 11.26 2.24 8.97
C VAL A 12 10.28 3.03 9.84
N ARG A 13 9.86 4.23 9.43
CA ARG A 13 8.83 5.00 10.15
C ARG A 13 7.48 4.29 10.22
N GLY A 14 6.98 3.72 9.12
CA GLY A 14 5.71 2.99 9.09
C GLY A 14 5.72 1.75 9.98
N VAL A 15 6.80 0.96 9.91
CA VAL A 15 7.00 -0.20 10.79
C VAL A 15 7.15 0.23 12.25
N GLN A 16 7.89 1.30 12.53
CA GLN A 16 8.06 1.85 13.88
C GLN A 16 6.75 2.43 14.42
N LEU A 17 5.88 2.99 13.56
CA LEU A 17 4.53 3.44 13.90
C LEU A 17 3.61 2.28 14.28
N ILE A 18 3.66 1.19 13.52
CA ILE A 18 2.92 -0.04 13.83
C ILE A 18 3.36 -0.61 15.18
N LEU A 19 4.68 -0.71 15.42
CA LEU A 19 5.23 -1.29 16.65
C LEU A 19 5.04 -0.39 17.89
N SER A 20 5.23 0.92 17.75
CA SER A 20 5.07 1.89 18.86
C SER A 20 3.61 2.26 19.14
N GLY A 21 2.79 2.30 18.10
CA GLY A 21 1.39 2.68 18.17
C GLY A 21 0.49 1.63 18.83
N TYR A 22 0.75 0.35 18.57
CA TYR A 22 -0.01 -0.75 19.16
C TYR A 22 0.51 -1.21 20.54
N SER A 23 1.74 -0.86 20.92
CA SER A 23 2.25 -1.11 22.28
C SER A 23 1.66 -0.15 23.32
N GLY A 24 1.10 0.98 22.91
CA GLY A 24 0.29 1.86 23.75
C GLY A 24 -1.17 1.41 23.84
N TYR A 25 -1.52 0.62 24.86
CA TYR A 25 -2.84 0.01 25.09
C TYR A 25 -4.01 0.99 25.41
N ALA A 26 -4.02 2.22 24.88
CA ALA A 26 -5.14 3.15 24.99
C ALA A 26 -5.97 3.16 23.70
N LYS A 27 -7.29 3.00 23.80
CA LYS A 27 -8.22 2.91 22.65
C LYS A 27 -8.07 4.07 21.65
N GLY A 28 -7.85 5.30 22.13
CA GLY A 28 -7.64 6.48 21.28
C GLY A 28 -6.37 6.40 20.41
N LYS A 29 -5.25 5.94 20.98
CA LYS A 29 -3.98 5.76 20.25
C LYS A 29 -4.11 4.75 19.10
N ARG A 30 -4.98 3.75 19.25
CA ARG A 30 -5.18 2.71 18.23
C ARG A 30 -5.87 3.22 16.97
N ILE A 31 -6.88 4.09 17.12
CA ILE A 31 -7.57 4.71 15.97
C ILE A 31 -6.61 5.60 15.19
N GLU A 32 -5.81 6.39 15.91
CA GLU A 32 -4.80 7.25 15.33
C GLU A 32 -3.74 6.45 14.55
N VAL A 33 -3.27 5.34 15.12
CA VAL A 33 -2.28 4.47 14.48
C VAL A 33 -2.85 3.76 13.26
N ASP A 34 -4.09 3.27 13.33
CA ASP A 34 -4.80 2.70 12.18
C ASP A 34 -4.91 3.70 11.03
N LYS A 35 -5.22 4.97 11.34
CA LYS A 35 -5.25 6.05 10.37
C LYS A 35 -3.87 6.30 9.75
N LEU A 36 -2.82 6.40 10.58
CA LEU A 36 -1.45 6.64 10.09
C LEU A 36 -0.94 5.50 9.20
N VAL A 37 -1.28 4.26 9.51
CA VAL A 37 -0.96 3.08 8.68
C VAL A 37 -1.64 3.20 7.31
N ARG A 38 -2.92 3.56 7.27
CA ARG A 38 -3.65 3.76 6.01
C ARG A 38 -3.09 4.95 5.21
N GLU A 39 -2.76 6.05 5.87
CA GLU A 39 -2.10 7.21 5.23
C GLU A 39 -0.74 6.81 4.63
N GLU A 40 0.03 5.95 5.30
CA GLU A 40 1.29 5.43 4.78
C GLU A 40 1.08 4.54 3.53
N MET A 41 0.03 3.71 3.51
CA MET A 41 -0.34 2.92 2.33
C MET A 41 -0.73 3.82 1.14
N ILE A 42 -1.54 4.86 1.39
CA ILE A 42 -1.91 5.86 0.37
C ILE A 42 -0.66 6.57 -0.15
N ARG A 43 0.23 7.00 0.75
CA ARG A 43 1.49 7.66 0.39
C ARG A 43 2.40 6.75 -0.43
N ALA A 44 2.46 5.46 -0.12
CA ALA A 44 3.22 4.47 -0.88
C ALA A 44 2.61 4.20 -2.26
N GLY A 45 1.28 4.02 -2.34
CA GLY A 45 0.56 3.92 -3.61
C GLY A 45 0.76 5.14 -4.50
N GLY A 46 0.72 6.34 -3.92
CA GLY A 46 1.02 7.60 -4.61
C GLY A 46 2.44 7.65 -5.20
N ARG A 47 3.45 7.10 -4.51
CA ARG A 47 4.81 6.99 -5.07
C ARG A 47 4.86 6.09 -6.30
N VAL A 48 4.23 4.91 -6.26
CA VAL A 48 4.13 4.02 -7.42
C VAL A 48 3.46 4.76 -8.58
N ARG A 49 2.34 5.44 -8.31
CA ARG A 49 1.59 6.21 -9.30
C ARG A 49 2.45 7.31 -9.94
N SER A 50 3.23 8.05 -9.14
CA SER A 50 4.12 9.09 -9.65
C SER A 50 5.21 8.52 -10.57
N HIS A 51 5.83 7.40 -10.20
CA HIS A 51 6.81 6.76 -11.07
C HIS A 51 6.18 6.30 -12.40
N MET A 52 4.99 5.71 -12.34
CA MET A 52 4.26 5.29 -13.54
C MET A 52 3.82 6.48 -14.41
N GLN A 53 3.47 7.64 -13.82
CA GLN A 53 3.18 8.86 -14.55
C GLN A 53 4.39 9.34 -15.35
N ASN A 54 5.57 9.38 -14.73
CA ASN A 54 6.80 9.79 -15.41
C ASN A 54 7.16 8.85 -16.57
N ILE A 55 7.01 7.53 -16.35
CA ILE A 55 7.18 6.52 -17.39
C ILE A 55 6.17 6.72 -18.51
N HIS A 56 4.89 6.91 -18.18
CA HIS A 56 3.83 7.17 -19.17
C HIS A 56 4.17 8.36 -20.05
N ASP A 57 4.50 9.50 -19.45
CA ASP A 57 4.71 10.75 -20.19
C ASP A 57 5.96 10.70 -21.07
N THR A 58 7.01 10.04 -20.58
CA THR A 58 8.26 9.85 -21.32
C THR A 58 8.07 8.84 -22.45
N ALA A 59 7.49 7.67 -22.17
CA ALA A 59 7.21 6.66 -23.19
C ALA A 59 6.26 7.19 -24.27
N PHE A 60 5.26 8.00 -23.90
CA PHE A 60 4.37 8.64 -24.87
C PHE A 60 5.11 9.62 -25.78
N ARG A 61 6.05 10.42 -25.23
CA ARG A 61 6.88 11.35 -26.01
C ARG A 61 7.83 10.63 -26.97
N GLU A 62 8.26 9.42 -26.61
CA GLU A 62 9.17 8.58 -27.40
C GLU A 62 8.44 7.61 -28.35
N ASP A 63 7.13 7.77 -28.56
CA ASP A 63 6.29 6.88 -29.37
C ASP A 63 6.28 5.40 -28.90
N LYS A 64 6.68 5.14 -27.65
CA LYS A 64 6.61 3.84 -26.95
C LYS A 64 5.20 3.61 -26.38
N ILE A 65 4.22 3.53 -27.28
CA ILE A 65 2.79 3.54 -26.93
C ILE A 65 2.38 2.34 -26.07
N GLN A 66 3.03 1.18 -26.24
CA GLN A 66 2.69 -0.03 -25.49
C GLN A 66 3.05 0.10 -24.02
N GLU A 67 4.23 0.65 -23.73
CA GLU A 67 4.76 0.96 -22.41
C GLU A 67 3.94 2.06 -21.76
N ALA A 68 3.61 3.12 -22.51
CA ALA A 68 2.74 4.19 -22.02
C ALA A 68 1.38 3.66 -21.58
N ARG A 69 0.71 2.82 -22.39
CA ARG A 69 -0.56 2.19 -22.03
C ARG A 69 -0.44 1.30 -20.80
N ALA A 70 0.62 0.52 -20.69
CA ALA A 70 0.86 -0.34 -19.53
C ALA A 70 1.07 0.47 -18.24
N ALA A 71 1.83 1.58 -18.32
CA ALA A 71 2.04 2.49 -17.19
C ALA A 71 0.73 3.14 -16.75
N LYS A 72 -0.10 3.58 -17.70
CA LYS A 72 -1.45 4.11 -17.42
C LYS A 72 -2.32 3.10 -16.67
N GLN A 73 -2.34 1.84 -17.09
CA GLN A 73 -3.07 0.79 -16.39
C GLN A 73 -2.57 0.61 -14.95
N CYS A 74 -1.26 0.68 -14.72
CA CYS A 74 -0.70 0.63 -13.37
C CYS A 74 -1.15 1.82 -12.50
N MET A 75 -1.23 3.02 -13.08
CA MET A 75 -1.74 4.21 -12.39
C MET A 75 -3.19 4.03 -11.95
N GLU A 76 -4.05 3.51 -12.82
CA GLU A 76 -5.46 3.23 -12.51
C GLU A 76 -5.57 2.23 -11.33
N GLU A 77 -4.73 1.19 -11.28
CA GLU A 77 -4.71 0.27 -10.13
C GLU A 77 -4.21 0.92 -8.84
N CYS A 78 -3.28 1.87 -8.92
CA CYS A 78 -2.85 2.66 -7.75
C CYS A 78 -3.98 3.55 -7.23
N ASP A 79 -4.73 4.18 -8.13
CA ASP A 79 -5.89 5.00 -7.80
C ASP A 79 -6.99 4.14 -7.15
N MET A 80 -7.23 2.92 -7.67
CA MET A 80 -8.17 1.97 -7.08
C MET A 80 -7.73 1.48 -5.68
N LEU A 81 -6.45 1.15 -5.49
CA LEU A 81 -5.89 0.82 -4.17
C LEU A 81 -6.12 1.96 -3.18
N THR A 82 -5.80 3.19 -3.60
CA THR A 82 -5.92 4.40 -2.75
C THR A 82 -7.37 4.61 -2.31
N ASN A 83 -8.30 4.54 -3.26
CA ASN A 83 -9.74 4.62 -2.98
C ASN A 83 -10.22 3.55 -1.99
N ASP A 84 -9.75 2.30 -2.13
CA ASP A 84 -10.12 1.20 -1.23
C ASP A 84 -9.58 1.42 0.19
N VAL A 85 -8.37 1.98 0.33
CA VAL A 85 -7.76 2.30 1.62
C VAL A 85 -8.46 3.48 2.30
N GLU A 86 -8.79 4.53 1.55
CA GLU A 86 -9.52 5.71 2.04
C GLU A 86 -10.92 5.34 2.56
N LYS A 87 -11.65 4.53 1.79
CA LYS A 87 -13.01 4.07 2.13
C LYS A 87 -13.04 2.93 3.15
N SER A 88 -11.88 2.40 3.53
CA SER A 88 -11.79 1.30 4.50
C SER A 88 -12.31 1.76 5.86
N VAL A 89 -13.16 0.93 6.47
CA VAL A 89 -13.66 1.17 7.83
C VAL A 89 -12.54 1.01 8.86
N SER A 90 -12.53 1.88 9.87
CA SER A 90 -11.70 1.61 11.05
C SER A 90 -12.38 0.53 11.89
N GLY A 91 -11.65 -0.53 12.25
CA GLY A 91 -12.15 -1.60 13.13
C GLY A 91 -12.46 -1.17 14.57
N MET A 92 -12.34 0.12 14.85
CA MET A 92 -12.22 0.68 16.20
C MET A 92 -13.28 1.76 16.52
N GLU A 93 -14.12 2.16 15.56
CA GLU A 93 -14.95 3.36 15.69
C GLU A 93 -16.20 3.19 16.57
N HIS A 94 -16.89 2.03 16.62
CA HIS A 94 -18.22 2.01 17.26
C HIS A 94 -18.55 0.75 18.07
N ALA A 95 -17.93 0.55 19.23
CA ALA A 95 -18.33 -0.54 20.15
C ALA A 95 -19.76 -0.38 20.75
N PHE A 96 -20.37 0.82 20.72
CA PHE A 96 -21.65 1.09 21.40
C PHE A 96 -22.91 0.93 20.52
N PHE A 97 -22.84 1.22 19.22
CA PHE A 97 -24.00 1.14 18.31
C PHE A 97 -23.84 0.13 17.15
N SER A 98 -22.67 -0.48 16.94
CA SER A 98 -22.42 -1.35 15.77
C SER A 98 -22.56 -2.86 16.00
N GLY A 99 -22.84 -3.30 17.23
CA GLY A 99 -22.84 -4.73 17.59
C GLY A 99 -21.47 -5.43 17.52
N GLN A 100 -20.38 -4.70 17.21
CA GLN A 100 -19.03 -5.24 17.24
C GLN A 100 -18.52 -5.43 18.68
N ARG A 101 -17.89 -6.58 18.97
CA ARG A 101 -17.15 -6.74 20.22
C ARG A 101 -15.89 -5.89 20.16
N SER A 102 -15.44 -5.40 21.31
CA SER A 102 -14.11 -4.79 21.38
C SER A 102 -13.04 -5.80 20.96
N PRO A 103 -12.08 -5.44 20.10
CA PRO A 103 -11.04 -6.36 19.65
C PRO A 103 -10.17 -6.82 20.81
N SER A 104 -9.87 -8.13 20.84
CA SER A 104 -8.94 -8.72 21.80
C SER A 104 -7.49 -8.44 21.40
N ASN A 105 -6.55 -8.66 22.31
CA ASN A 105 -5.11 -8.55 22.00
C ASN A 105 -4.68 -9.50 20.86
N ALA A 106 -5.31 -10.67 20.74
CA ALA A 106 -5.03 -11.61 19.65
C ALA A 106 -5.55 -11.06 18.30
N ASP A 107 -6.72 -10.42 18.30
CA ASP A 107 -7.27 -9.79 17.10
C ASP A 107 -6.41 -8.61 16.65
N LEU A 108 -5.96 -7.77 17.59
CA LEU A 108 -5.06 -6.65 17.31
C LEU A 108 -3.73 -7.13 16.72
N LYS A 109 -3.13 -8.20 17.25
CA LYS A 109 -1.91 -8.79 16.68
C LYS A 109 -2.10 -9.26 15.24
N LYS A 110 -3.26 -9.82 14.90
CA LYS A 110 -3.58 -10.23 13.53
C LYS A 110 -3.70 -9.02 12.60
N LEU A 111 -4.38 -7.97 13.05
CA LEU A 111 -4.54 -6.73 12.28
C LEU A 111 -3.19 -6.05 12.04
N ILE A 112 -2.37 -5.89 13.09
CA ILE A 112 -1.00 -5.37 13.01
C ILE A 112 -0.17 -6.13 11.97
N LYS A 113 -0.19 -7.47 12.05
CA LYS A 113 0.59 -8.30 11.14
C LYS A 113 0.10 -8.14 9.71
N HIS A 114 -1.21 -8.18 9.50
CA HIS A 114 -1.81 -8.00 8.18
C HIS A 114 -1.45 -6.64 7.58
N ASP A 115 -1.61 -5.56 8.33
CA ASP A 115 -1.27 -4.21 7.88
C ASP A 115 0.24 -4.06 7.59
N HIS A 116 1.10 -4.68 8.41
CA HIS A 116 2.54 -4.73 8.17
C HIS A 116 2.87 -5.43 6.84
N ASP A 117 2.29 -6.60 6.60
CA ASP A 117 2.49 -7.38 5.38
C ASP A 117 2.01 -6.59 4.15
N VAL A 118 0.90 -5.83 4.25
CA VAL A 118 0.42 -4.92 3.20
C VAL A 118 1.44 -3.81 2.92
N ILE A 119 1.99 -3.15 3.96
CA ILE A 119 3.02 -2.11 3.79
C ILE A 119 4.27 -2.68 3.11
N GLU A 120 4.69 -3.89 3.47
CA GLU A 120 5.81 -4.56 2.83
C GLU A 120 5.53 -4.81 1.34
N MET A 121 4.32 -5.26 1.00
CA MET A 121 3.90 -5.50 -0.39
C MET A 121 3.93 -4.24 -1.25
N ILE A 122 3.36 -3.12 -0.77
CA ILE A 122 3.35 -1.86 -1.53
C ILE A 122 4.75 -1.25 -1.63
N THR A 123 5.60 -1.43 -0.61
CA THR A 123 7.01 -1.01 -0.67
C THR A 123 7.77 -1.76 -1.75
N LYS A 124 7.54 -3.07 -1.90
CA LYS A 124 8.10 -3.84 -3.02
C LYS A 124 7.60 -3.34 -4.38
N ALA A 125 6.34 -2.89 -4.48
CA ALA A 125 5.83 -2.27 -5.70
C ALA A 125 6.52 -0.94 -6.01
N VAL A 126 6.79 -0.10 -5.00
CA VAL A 126 7.56 1.15 -5.15
C VAL A 126 8.95 0.86 -5.71
N ASN A 127 9.65 -0.15 -5.16
CA ASN A 127 10.99 -0.52 -5.64
C ASN A 127 10.98 -0.99 -7.11
N LEU A 128 9.95 -1.74 -7.51
CA LEU A 128 9.77 -2.14 -8.92
C LEU A 128 9.48 -0.94 -9.82
N ALA A 129 8.65 0.01 -9.37
CA ALA A 129 8.32 1.22 -10.11
C ALA A 129 9.55 2.12 -10.33
N ASN A 130 10.37 2.28 -9.29
CA ASN A 130 11.65 2.99 -9.37
C ASN A 130 12.61 2.29 -10.34
N SER A 131 12.69 0.95 -10.27
CA SER A 131 13.51 0.16 -11.20
C SER A 131 13.02 0.32 -12.64
N ALA A 132 11.71 0.38 -12.88
CA ALA A 132 11.14 0.64 -14.20
C ALA A 132 11.55 2.03 -14.75
N GLU A 133 11.54 3.07 -13.93
CA GLU A 133 12.07 4.38 -14.35
C GLU A 133 13.57 4.33 -14.68
N HIS A 134 14.36 3.63 -13.87
CA HIS A 134 15.78 3.45 -14.15
C HIS A 134 16.00 2.73 -15.49
N ILE A 135 15.25 1.66 -15.75
CA ILE A 135 15.31 0.90 -17.01
C ILE A 135 14.90 1.77 -18.20
N LEU A 136 13.90 2.63 -18.04
CA LEU A 136 13.52 3.58 -19.09
C LEU A 136 14.68 4.53 -19.43
N ALA A 137 15.46 4.95 -18.43
CA ALA A 137 16.61 5.83 -18.62
C ALA A 137 17.83 5.13 -19.23
N THR A 138 18.09 3.85 -18.90
CA THR A 138 19.29 3.13 -19.35
C THR A 138 19.06 2.25 -20.58
N GLY A 139 17.85 1.74 -20.81
CA GLY A 139 17.50 0.83 -21.90
C GLY A 139 18.05 -0.60 -21.76
N GLU A 140 18.55 -0.97 -20.58
CA GLU A 140 19.27 -2.24 -20.38
C GLU A 140 18.38 -3.48 -20.18
N GLU A 141 17.11 -3.28 -19.78
CA GLU A 141 16.15 -4.35 -19.52
C GLU A 141 14.79 -4.10 -20.21
N ASP A 142 13.94 -5.13 -20.25
CA ASP A 142 12.58 -5.01 -20.79
C ASP A 142 11.67 -4.23 -19.82
N LEU A 143 11.56 -2.94 -20.08
CA LEU A 143 10.70 -2.00 -19.35
C LEU A 143 9.26 -2.51 -19.22
N LEU A 144 8.68 -3.06 -20.29
CA LEU A 144 7.29 -3.49 -20.29
C LEU A 144 7.05 -4.62 -19.29
N THR A 145 7.99 -5.56 -19.20
CA THR A 145 7.93 -6.65 -18.22
C THR A 145 7.92 -6.10 -16.79
N VAL A 146 8.77 -5.12 -16.49
CA VAL A 146 8.84 -4.54 -15.13
C VAL A 146 7.61 -3.70 -14.80
N ILE A 147 7.04 -2.95 -15.77
CA ILE A 147 5.75 -2.26 -15.59
C ILE A 147 4.66 -3.27 -15.23
N ARG A 148 4.55 -4.38 -15.96
CA ARG A 148 3.54 -5.43 -15.71
C ARG A 148 3.71 -6.10 -14.35
N GLN A 149 4.95 -6.37 -13.94
CA GLN A 149 5.25 -6.89 -12.60
C GLN A 149 4.84 -5.90 -11.51
N THR A 150 5.07 -4.59 -11.74
CA THR A 150 4.63 -3.53 -10.83
C THR A 150 3.10 -3.54 -10.71
N THR A 151 2.37 -3.57 -11.83
CA THR A 151 0.90 -3.66 -11.85
C THR A 151 0.39 -4.89 -11.11
N GLN A 152 0.99 -6.05 -11.35
CA GLN A 152 0.65 -7.29 -10.64
C GLN A 152 0.87 -7.15 -9.13
N LYS A 153 1.93 -6.46 -8.71
CA LYS A 153 2.22 -6.23 -7.29
C LYS A 153 1.20 -5.30 -6.64
N VAL A 154 0.80 -4.23 -7.32
CA VAL A 154 -0.23 -3.29 -6.85
C VAL A 154 -1.59 -3.99 -6.73
N THR A 155 -2.00 -4.73 -7.75
CA THR A 155 -3.27 -5.49 -7.73
C THR A 155 -3.27 -6.55 -6.63
N SER A 156 -2.15 -7.27 -6.44
CA SER A 156 -2.00 -8.22 -5.32
C SER A 156 -2.07 -7.53 -3.96
N CYS A 157 -1.43 -6.37 -3.81
CA CYS A 157 -1.47 -5.57 -2.59
C CYS A 157 -2.89 -5.11 -2.27
N ARG A 158 -3.62 -4.63 -3.27
CA ARG A 158 -5.02 -4.23 -3.15
C ARG A 158 -5.92 -5.41 -2.73
N GLY A 159 -5.80 -6.56 -3.39
CA GLY A 159 -6.53 -7.76 -3.02
C GLY A 159 -6.22 -8.22 -1.59
N PHE A 160 -4.95 -8.20 -1.20
CA PHE A 160 -4.52 -8.57 0.14
C PHE A 160 -5.01 -7.57 1.20
N PHE A 161 -4.98 -6.26 0.90
CA PHE A 161 -5.58 -5.24 1.75
C PHE A 161 -7.10 -5.45 1.92
N GLY A 162 -7.82 -5.82 0.85
CA GLY A 162 -9.25 -6.13 0.93
C GLY A 162 -9.58 -7.25 1.93
N ALA A 163 -8.66 -8.20 2.15
CA ALA A 163 -8.80 -9.25 3.17
C ALA A 163 -8.79 -8.72 4.61
N ARG A 164 -8.40 -7.45 4.84
CA ARG A 164 -8.53 -6.76 6.13
C ARG A 164 -9.97 -6.81 6.64
N ASN A 165 -10.95 -6.72 5.75
CA ASN A 165 -12.37 -6.83 6.12
C ASN A 165 -12.72 -8.19 6.74
N ASN A 166 -12.03 -9.27 6.40
CA ASN A 166 -12.25 -10.57 7.03
C ASN A 166 -11.74 -10.59 8.48
N VAL A 167 -10.58 -9.96 8.71
CA VAL A 167 -10.02 -9.78 10.07
C VAL A 167 -10.98 -8.94 10.91
N LEU A 168 -11.53 -7.87 10.34
CA LEU A 168 -12.49 -6.99 10.99
C LEU A 168 -13.87 -7.63 11.18
N ASN A 169 -14.37 -8.40 10.22
CA ASN A 169 -15.66 -9.10 10.33
C ASN A 169 -15.63 -10.18 11.41
N GLY A 170 -14.48 -10.80 11.68
CA GLY A 170 -14.28 -11.67 12.85
C GLY A 170 -14.43 -10.97 14.21
N LEU A 171 -14.56 -9.64 14.22
CA LEU A 171 -14.87 -8.82 15.40
C LEU A 171 -16.37 -8.53 15.58
N ARG A 172 -17.23 -8.89 14.61
CA ARG A 172 -18.69 -8.76 14.78
C ARG A 172 -19.17 -9.86 15.72
N LYS A 173 -19.98 -9.54 16.74
CA LYS A 173 -20.64 -10.58 17.55
C LYS A 173 -21.59 -11.36 16.63
N LYS A 174 -21.63 -12.70 16.80
CA LYS A 174 -22.75 -13.50 16.31
C LYS A 174 -24.00 -13.16 17.12
#